data_AF-A0A538KYX8-F1
#
_entry.id   AF-A0A538KYX8-F1
#
_cell.length_a   1.000
_cell.length_b   1.000
_cell.length_c   1.000
_cell.angle_alpha   90.00
_cell.angle_beta   90.00
_cell.angle_gamma   90.00
#
_symmetry.space_group_name_H-M   'P 1'
#
loop_
_entity.id
_entity.type
_entity.pdbx_description
1 polymer ?
#
loop_
_entity_poly.entity_id
_entity_poly.type
_entity_poly.pdbx_seq_one_letter_code
_entity_poly.pdbx_strand_id
1 'polypeptide(L)'
;MKGVDRVSAAALSMPPSGGIPTTGNGHPDRHDLVDSYRRLADVFHHVLSEQALDTLLDRIADTLAELIPYDTLSIFEADEAQTELVPVLARDRWADEIMRNKIGFGVGIAGWAAQHREPVLTNAAHLDPRMMVVPGTPPDEREALITVPLIARDSVKGVLSIYRLGEHASFDSEEFELAKRFGDAAALALDNA
;
A
#
# COMPACT_ATOMS: atom_id res chain seq x y z
N MET A 1 16.40 -108.37 31.47
CA MET A 1 16.92 -108.60 30.11
C MET A 1 16.46 -107.44 29.24
N LYS A 2 17.40 -106.58 28.79
CA LYS A 2 17.39 -105.58 27.70
C LYS A 2 16.27 -104.51 27.54
N GLY A 3 16.72 -103.24 27.43
CA GLY A 3 16.27 -102.15 26.53
C GLY A 3 14.98 -101.41 26.97
N VAL A 4 14.82 -100.08 26.86
CA VAL A 4 15.40 -99.07 25.95
C VAL A 4 15.36 -97.68 26.63
N ASP A 5 16.47 -96.93 26.57
CA ASP A 5 16.65 -95.51 26.97
C ASP A 5 16.01 -94.57 25.91
N ARG A 6 15.23 -93.53 26.21
CA ARG A 6 15.45 -92.26 26.93
C ARG A 6 16.61 -91.40 26.42
N VAL A 7 16.31 -90.45 25.52
CA VAL A 7 16.97 -89.13 25.47
C VAL A 7 16.02 -88.09 24.86
N SER A 8 15.73 -86.98 25.57
CA SER A 8 15.70 -85.63 25.00
C SER A 8 15.59 -84.55 26.09
N ALA A 9 16.18 -83.39 25.82
CA ALA A 9 16.15 -82.10 26.52
C ALA A 9 17.37 -81.73 27.40
N ALA A 10 18.20 -80.84 26.86
CA ALA A 10 19.00 -79.87 27.62
C ALA A 10 19.17 -78.58 26.79
N ALA A 11 19.06 -77.45 27.48
CA ALA A 11 18.99 -76.07 26.96
C ALA A 11 20.33 -75.32 27.10
N LEU A 12 20.50 -74.24 26.30
CA LEU A 12 21.22 -72.95 26.52
C LEU A 12 21.44 -72.32 25.11
N SER A 13 21.40 -71.01 24.81
CA SER A 13 21.45 -69.73 25.53
C SER A 13 21.00 -68.60 24.56
N MET A 14 20.50 -67.46 25.07
CA MET A 14 19.96 -66.32 24.28
C MET A 14 21.05 -65.37 23.74
N PRO A 15 20.82 -64.68 22.61
CA PRO A 15 21.50 -63.42 22.26
C PRO A 15 20.64 -62.17 22.58
N PRO A 16 21.25 -60.98 22.70
CA PRO A 16 20.68 -59.82 23.39
C PRO A 16 19.75 -58.95 22.53
N SER A 17 18.93 -58.20 23.25
CA SER A 17 17.91 -57.25 22.80
C SER A 17 18.41 -56.18 21.83
N GLY A 18 17.95 -56.27 20.58
CA GLY A 18 17.99 -55.15 19.62
C GLY A 18 16.71 -54.35 19.71
N GLY A 19 16.78 -53.16 20.32
CA GLY A 19 15.68 -52.20 20.35
C GLY A 19 15.30 -51.76 18.93
N ILE A 20 14.00 -51.76 18.64
CA ILE A 20 13.45 -51.12 17.45
C ILE A 20 13.74 -49.62 17.55
N PRO A 21 14.33 -48.96 16.54
CA PRO A 21 14.37 -47.50 16.54
C PRO A 21 12.93 -47.03 16.41
N THR A 22 12.37 -46.47 17.47
CA THR A 22 11.18 -45.64 17.37
C THR A 22 11.57 -44.43 16.54
N THR A 23 11.20 -44.45 15.26
CA THR A 23 11.16 -43.25 14.43
C THR A 23 10.32 -42.24 15.18
N GLY A 24 10.96 -41.23 15.76
CA GLY A 24 10.31 -40.07 16.33
C GLY A 24 9.45 -39.46 15.24
N ASN A 25 8.15 -39.76 15.31
CA ASN A 25 7.13 -39.17 14.47
C ASN A 25 6.94 -37.74 15.00
N GLY A 26 7.93 -36.87 14.76
CA GLY A 26 7.81 -35.44 14.97
C GLY A 26 6.88 -34.91 13.90
N HIS A 27 5.57 -35.11 14.09
CA HIS A 27 4.61 -34.21 13.45
C HIS A 27 5.04 -32.80 13.89
N PRO A 28 5.32 -31.87 12.95
CA PRO A 28 5.58 -30.49 13.31
C PRO A 28 4.46 -30.06 14.25
N ASP A 29 4.83 -29.51 15.39
CA ASP A 29 3.87 -29.20 16.44
C ASP A 29 2.78 -28.34 15.79
N ARG A 30 1.51 -28.57 16.11
CA ARG A 30 0.40 -27.90 15.40
C ARG A 30 0.52 -26.36 15.47
N HIS A 31 1.25 -25.86 16.47
CA HIS A 31 1.69 -24.47 16.57
C HIS A 31 2.73 -24.05 15.53
N ASP A 32 3.77 -24.85 15.28
CA ASP A 32 4.83 -24.55 14.30
C ASP A 32 4.26 -24.41 12.88
N LEU A 33 3.28 -25.25 12.53
CA LEU A 33 2.61 -25.20 11.24
C LEU A 33 1.70 -23.97 11.12
N VAL A 34 0.95 -23.64 12.17
CA VAL A 34 0.09 -22.43 12.20
C VAL A 34 0.93 -21.15 12.14
N ASP A 35 2.06 -21.10 12.84
CA ASP A 35 2.98 -19.97 12.81
C ASP A 35 3.69 -19.84 11.45
N SER A 36 3.98 -20.96 10.80
CA SER A 36 4.50 -20.97 9.42
C SER A 36 3.47 -20.44 8.42
N TYR A 37 2.19 -20.84 8.55
CA TYR A 37 1.11 -20.30 7.71
C TYR A 37 0.83 -18.82 7.98
N ARG A 38 0.94 -18.35 9.24
CA ARG A 38 0.86 -16.91 9.57
C ARG A 38 1.97 -16.13 8.90
N ARG A 39 3.23 -16.57 9.05
CA ARG A 39 4.38 -15.92 8.40
C ARG A 39 4.27 -15.92 6.88
N LEU A 40 3.77 -17.01 6.29
CA LEU A 40 3.52 -17.10 4.85
C LEU A 40 2.42 -16.11 4.43
N ALA A 41 1.33 -16.02 5.21
CA ALA A 41 0.26 -15.06 4.98
C ALA A 41 0.75 -13.62 5.12
N ASP A 42 1.58 -13.32 6.12
CA ASP A 42 2.18 -11.99 6.31
C ASP A 42 3.07 -11.62 5.11
N VAL A 43 3.94 -12.54 4.65
CA VAL A 43 4.78 -12.31 3.46
C VAL A 43 3.93 -12.13 2.19
N PHE A 44 2.91 -12.95 1.98
CA PHE A 44 2.00 -12.76 0.84
C PHE A 44 1.21 -11.46 0.96
N HIS A 45 0.80 -11.08 2.17
CA HIS A 45 0.08 -9.83 2.39
C HIS A 45 0.97 -8.64 2.05
N HIS A 46 2.23 -8.62 2.49
CA HIS A 46 3.20 -7.56 2.18
C HIS A 46 3.60 -7.50 0.70
N VAL A 47 3.85 -8.66 0.06
CA VAL A 47 4.23 -8.69 -1.36
C VAL A 47 3.06 -8.34 -2.28
N LEU A 48 1.83 -8.64 -1.86
CA LEU A 48 0.63 -8.29 -2.61
C LEU A 48 0.10 -6.89 -2.27
N SER A 49 0.40 -6.30 -1.10
CA SER A 49 -0.18 -5.02 -0.68
C SER A 49 0.38 -3.85 -1.49
N GLU A 50 1.69 -3.74 -1.66
CA GLU A 50 2.31 -2.66 -2.45
C GLU A 50 1.94 -2.77 -3.94
N GLN A 51 2.09 -3.96 -4.54
CA GLN A 51 1.73 -4.17 -5.96
C GLN A 51 0.23 -3.99 -6.23
N ALA A 52 -0.63 -4.34 -5.26
CA ALA A 52 -2.06 -4.10 -5.38
C ALA A 52 -2.43 -2.63 -5.21
N LEU A 53 -1.75 -1.91 -4.30
CA LEU A 53 -1.97 -0.48 -4.09
C LEU A 53 -1.62 0.30 -5.36
N ASP A 54 -0.41 0.12 -5.91
CA ASP A 54 0.04 0.82 -7.12
C ASP A 54 -0.96 0.59 -8.27
N THR A 55 -1.31 -0.68 -8.51
CA THR A 55 -2.28 -1.05 -9.56
C THR A 55 -3.66 -0.42 -9.33
N LEU A 56 -4.10 -0.33 -8.07
CA LEU A 56 -5.40 0.26 -7.74
C LEU A 56 -5.39 1.78 -7.91
N LEU A 57 -4.34 2.46 -7.45
CA LEU A 57 -4.17 3.90 -7.62
C LEU A 57 -4.08 4.27 -9.10
N ASP A 58 -3.36 3.49 -9.91
CA ASP A 58 -3.32 3.65 -11.36
C ASP A 58 -4.72 3.50 -11.98
N ARG A 59 -5.47 2.48 -11.58
CA ARG A 59 -6.83 2.27 -12.10
C ARG A 59 -7.79 3.40 -11.70
N ILE A 60 -7.65 3.93 -10.49
CA ILE A 60 -8.41 5.10 -10.02
C ILE A 60 -8.07 6.30 -10.92
N ALA A 61 -6.78 6.56 -11.15
CA ALA A 61 -6.33 7.65 -12.00
C ALA A 61 -6.79 7.50 -13.47
N ASP A 62 -6.73 6.29 -14.03
CA ASP A 62 -7.23 6.01 -15.39
C ASP A 62 -8.73 6.31 -15.52
N THR A 63 -9.52 5.80 -14.56
CA THR A 63 -10.97 6.01 -14.56
C THR A 63 -11.31 7.48 -14.33
N LEU A 64 -10.55 8.18 -13.50
CA LEU A 64 -10.72 9.62 -13.28
C LEU A 64 -10.46 10.40 -14.58
N ALA A 65 -9.44 10.05 -15.35
CA ALA A 65 -9.10 10.71 -16.62
C ALA A 65 -10.19 10.55 -17.70
N GLU A 66 -10.95 9.45 -17.67
CA GLU A 66 -12.08 9.22 -18.58
C GLU A 66 -13.27 10.17 -18.29
N LEU A 67 -13.41 10.62 -17.04
CA LEU A 67 -14.56 11.39 -16.58
C LEU A 67 -14.25 12.87 -16.39
N ILE A 68 -13.02 13.19 -15.98
CA ILE A 68 -12.51 14.53 -15.76
C ILE A 68 -11.20 14.64 -16.54
N PRO A 69 -11.19 15.28 -17.72
CA PRO A 69 -9.95 15.53 -18.44
C PRO A 69 -8.97 16.30 -17.56
N TYR A 70 -7.73 15.86 -17.41
CA TYR A 70 -6.69 16.59 -16.69
C TYR A 70 -5.36 16.41 -17.42
N ASP A 71 -4.43 17.34 -17.23
CA ASP A 71 -3.10 17.24 -17.83
C ASP A 71 -2.13 16.50 -16.91
N THR A 72 -2.27 16.68 -15.59
CA THR A 72 -1.38 16.05 -14.61
C THR A 72 -2.14 15.58 -13.38
N LEU A 73 -1.62 14.54 -12.73
CA LEU A 73 -2.17 13.97 -11.49
C LEU A 73 -1.05 13.56 -10.54
N SER A 74 -1.26 13.76 -9.25
CA SER A 74 -0.38 13.23 -8.20
C SER A 74 -1.18 12.70 -7.02
N ILE A 75 -0.68 11.63 -6.42
CA ILE A 75 -1.17 11.08 -5.15
C ILE A 75 0.01 11.01 -4.20
N PHE A 76 -0.20 11.56 -3.01
CA PHE A 76 0.73 11.45 -1.90
C PHE A 76 0.07 10.67 -0.78
N GLU A 77 0.82 9.76 -0.16
CA GLU A 77 0.48 9.12 1.10
C GLU A 77 0.92 10.00 2.28
N ALA A 78 0.16 10.00 3.37
CA ALA A 78 0.48 10.75 4.57
C ALA A 78 1.31 9.93 5.57
N ASP A 79 2.50 10.44 5.90
CA ASP A 79 3.21 10.06 7.13
C ASP A 79 2.79 11.03 8.24
N GLU A 80 1.73 10.66 8.98
CA GLU A 80 1.22 11.49 10.09
C GLU A 80 2.23 11.65 11.24
N ALA A 81 3.15 10.70 11.43
CA ALA A 81 4.16 10.78 12.49
C ALA A 81 5.23 11.83 12.19
N GLN A 82 5.62 11.96 10.91
CA GLN A 82 6.56 12.97 10.44
C GLN A 82 5.87 14.26 9.98
N THR A 83 4.54 14.28 9.88
CA THR A 83 3.73 15.37 9.30
C THR A 83 4.15 15.70 7.86
N GLU A 84 4.37 14.66 7.06
CA GLU A 84 4.82 14.73 5.67
C GLU A 84 3.88 13.99 4.72
N LEU A 85 3.84 14.44 3.48
CA LEU A 85 3.20 13.79 2.34
C LEU A 85 4.30 13.18 1.48
N VAL A 86 4.26 11.87 1.30
CA VAL A 86 5.21 11.08 0.51
C VAL A 86 4.57 10.72 -0.83
N PRO A 87 5.20 11.06 -1.96
CA PRO A 87 4.60 10.78 -3.28
C PRO A 87 4.55 9.27 -3.55
N VAL A 88 3.38 8.78 -3.98
CA VAL A 88 3.16 7.36 -4.34
C VAL A 88 2.73 7.18 -5.79
N LEU A 89 2.13 8.21 -6.40
CA LEU A 89 1.81 8.21 -7.83
C LEU A 89 2.00 9.62 -8.40
N ALA A 90 2.64 9.72 -9.56
CA ALA A 90 2.72 10.95 -10.33
C ALA A 90 2.54 10.66 -11.83
N ARG A 91 1.60 11.34 -12.46
CA ARG A 91 1.33 11.34 -13.89
C ARG A 91 1.57 12.74 -14.41
N ASP A 92 2.80 13.02 -14.78
CA ASP A 92 3.26 14.33 -15.25
C ASP A 92 4.56 14.19 -16.04
N ARG A 93 4.92 15.20 -16.83
CA ARG A 93 6.22 15.25 -17.53
C ARG A 93 7.42 15.37 -16.58
N TRP A 94 7.20 15.81 -15.35
CA TRP A 94 8.16 15.90 -14.25
C TRP A 94 7.85 14.90 -13.13
N ALA A 95 7.26 13.74 -13.47
CA ALA A 95 6.93 12.71 -12.49
C ALA A 95 8.14 12.34 -11.62
N ASP A 96 9.32 12.21 -12.21
CA ASP A 96 10.57 11.90 -11.50
C ASP A 96 10.94 12.95 -10.44
N GLU A 97 10.76 14.23 -10.73
CA GLU A 97 10.94 15.32 -9.76
C GLU A 97 9.89 15.27 -8.65
N ILE A 98 8.62 15.09 -9.01
CA ILE A 98 7.51 15.00 -8.04
C ILE A 98 7.75 13.83 -7.08
N MET A 99 8.10 12.65 -7.60
CA MET A 99 8.35 11.44 -6.82
C MET A 99 9.56 11.54 -5.88
N ARG A 100 10.47 12.51 -6.07
CA ARG A 100 11.62 12.75 -5.18
C ARG A 100 11.35 13.75 -4.06
N ASN A 101 10.25 14.49 -4.13
CA ASN A 101 9.98 15.60 -3.20
C ASN A 101 8.83 15.25 -2.26
N LYS A 102 9.11 15.28 -0.96
CA LYS A 102 8.07 15.23 0.08
C LYS A 102 7.51 16.63 0.33
N ILE A 103 6.26 16.69 0.79
CA ILE A 103 5.58 17.95 1.12
C ILE A 103 5.20 17.94 2.61
N GLY A 104 5.60 18.95 3.37
CA GLY A 104 5.17 19.07 4.77
C GLY A 104 3.67 19.38 4.89
N PHE A 105 3.04 18.97 5.98
CA PHE A 105 1.67 19.39 6.28
C PHE A 105 1.63 20.92 6.44
N GLY A 106 0.58 21.55 5.90
CA GLY A 106 0.45 23.01 5.81
C GLY A 106 1.28 23.68 4.71
N VAL A 107 2.10 22.92 3.98
CA VAL A 107 3.00 23.45 2.94
C VAL A 107 2.41 23.20 1.55
N GLY A 108 2.32 24.23 0.71
CA GLY A 108 1.64 24.09 -0.57
C GLY A 108 0.11 23.94 -0.41
N ILE A 109 -0.60 23.87 -1.54
CA ILE A 109 -2.04 23.58 -1.53
C ILE A 109 -2.31 22.14 -1.04
N ALA A 110 -1.48 21.18 -1.46
CA ALA A 110 -1.57 19.79 -1.02
C ALA A 110 -1.38 19.63 0.50
N GLY A 111 -0.30 20.19 1.06
CA GLY A 111 -0.07 20.13 2.51
C GLY A 111 -1.13 20.89 3.30
N TRP A 112 -1.62 22.02 2.79
CA TRP A 112 -2.73 22.75 3.40
C TRP A 112 -4.00 21.90 3.47
N ALA A 113 -4.36 21.22 2.37
CA ALA A 113 -5.54 20.35 2.32
C ALA A 113 -5.42 19.18 3.29
N ALA A 114 -4.23 18.56 3.40
CA ALA A 114 -3.95 17.51 4.39
C ALA A 114 -4.15 18.02 5.83
N GLN A 115 -3.57 19.19 6.16
CA GLN A 115 -3.64 19.76 7.50
C GLN A 115 -5.06 20.17 7.90
N HIS A 116 -5.82 20.78 6.98
CA HIS A 116 -7.15 21.31 7.26
C HIS A 116 -8.26 20.28 7.03
N ARG A 117 -7.94 19.16 6.36
CA ARG A 117 -8.89 18.10 6.00
C ARG A 117 -10.02 18.62 5.12
N GLU A 118 -9.71 19.60 4.29
CA GLU A 118 -10.65 20.28 3.40
C GLU A 118 -10.19 20.15 1.94
N PRO A 119 -11.08 19.76 1.03
CA PRO A 119 -10.77 19.75 -0.40
C PRO A 119 -10.72 21.19 -0.92
N VAL A 120 -9.87 21.41 -1.93
CA VAL A 120 -9.62 22.71 -2.55
C VAL A 120 -9.90 22.61 -4.04
N LEU A 121 -10.66 23.58 -4.56
CA LEU A 121 -10.77 23.88 -5.98
C LEU A 121 -10.25 25.31 -6.20
N THR A 122 -9.27 25.48 -7.07
CA THR A 122 -8.80 26.80 -7.51
C THR A 122 -8.56 26.80 -9.02
N ASN A 123 -9.17 27.74 -9.73
CA ASN A 123 -8.97 27.90 -11.19
C ASN A 123 -7.84 28.87 -11.52
N ALA A 124 -7.04 29.26 -10.52
CA ALA A 124 -5.85 30.09 -10.69
C ALA A 124 -4.81 29.71 -9.62
N ALA A 125 -4.32 28.47 -9.64
CA ALA A 125 -3.42 27.96 -8.60
C ALA A 125 -2.12 28.77 -8.50
N HIS A 126 -1.58 29.23 -9.64
CA HIS A 126 -0.44 30.15 -9.72
C HIS A 126 -0.62 31.49 -8.96
N LEU A 127 -1.86 31.88 -8.62
CA LEU A 127 -2.17 33.07 -7.82
C LEU A 127 -2.60 32.74 -6.40
N ASP A 128 -2.73 31.45 -6.05
CA ASP A 128 -3.13 31.02 -4.72
C ASP A 128 -1.99 31.32 -3.72
N PRO A 129 -2.27 32.00 -2.59
CA PRO A 129 -1.23 32.35 -1.62
C PRO A 129 -0.57 31.13 -0.96
N ARG A 130 -1.20 29.94 -1.06
CA ARG A 130 -0.65 28.68 -0.56
C ARG A 130 0.22 27.99 -1.60
N MET A 131 0.31 28.51 -2.83
CA MET A 131 1.03 27.85 -3.91
C MET A 131 2.51 27.66 -3.59
N MET A 132 3.03 26.51 -3.98
CA MET A 132 4.43 26.15 -3.87
C MET A 132 4.89 25.55 -5.19
N VAL A 133 6.07 25.97 -5.66
CA VAL A 133 6.72 25.35 -6.81
C VAL A 133 7.52 24.14 -6.34
N VAL A 134 7.31 22.99 -6.99
CA VAL A 134 8.10 21.78 -6.75
C VAL A 134 9.54 22.04 -7.19
N PRO A 135 10.56 21.76 -6.36
CA PRO A 135 11.95 21.94 -6.75
C PRO A 135 12.29 21.19 -8.04
N GLY A 136 12.71 21.92 -9.08
CA GLY A 136 13.06 21.36 -10.39
C GLY A 136 12.00 21.57 -11.48
N THR A 137 10.82 22.10 -11.15
CA THR A 137 9.79 22.46 -12.15
C THR A 137 9.80 23.96 -12.45
N PRO A 138 9.29 24.39 -13.63
CA PRO A 138 9.19 25.81 -13.96
C PRO A 138 8.26 26.54 -13.00
N PRO A 139 8.65 27.73 -12.51
CA PRO A 139 7.72 28.62 -11.84
C PRO A 139 6.72 29.21 -12.85
N ASP A 140 5.55 29.61 -12.36
CA ASP A 140 4.59 30.45 -13.09
C ASP A 140 3.82 29.80 -14.26
N GLU A 141 3.55 28.49 -14.18
CA GLU A 141 2.60 27.86 -15.11
C GLU A 141 1.16 28.16 -14.69
N ARG A 142 0.35 28.67 -15.63
CA ARG A 142 -1.06 28.92 -15.36
C ARG A 142 -1.81 27.60 -15.32
N GLU A 143 -2.44 27.35 -14.19
CA GLU A 143 -3.13 26.09 -13.96
C GLU A 143 -4.36 26.24 -13.08
N ALA A 144 -5.33 25.36 -13.33
CA ALA A 144 -6.42 25.05 -12.43
C ALA A 144 -6.08 23.76 -11.68
N LEU A 145 -6.53 23.67 -10.44
CA LEU A 145 -6.19 22.60 -9.51
C LEU A 145 -7.41 22.18 -8.70
N ILE A 146 -7.61 20.87 -8.61
CA ILE A 146 -8.40 20.24 -7.55
C ILE A 146 -7.47 19.42 -6.68
N THR A 147 -7.51 19.67 -5.37
CA THR A 147 -6.79 18.90 -4.36
C THR A 147 -7.79 18.35 -3.36
N VAL A 148 -7.77 17.03 -3.14
CA VAL A 148 -8.67 16.32 -2.24
C VAL A 148 -7.85 15.62 -1.16
N PRO A 149 -8.04 15.92 0.13
CA PRO A 149 -7.47 15.13 1.21
C PRO A 149 -8.15 13.76 1.25
N LEU A 150 -7.33 12.71 1.33
CA LEU A 150 -7.78 11.33 1.34
C LEU A 150 -7.97 10.91 2.80
N ILE A 151 -9.23 10.82 3.25
CA ILE A 151 -9.56 10.60 4.66
C ILE A 151 -10.28 9.27 4.82
N ALA A 152 -9.76 8.42 5.70
CA ALA A 152 -10.39 7.15 6.09
C ALA A 152 -10.31 6.97 7.60
N ARG A 153 -11.42 6.52 8.22
CA ARG A 153 -11.52 6.28 9.67
C ARG A 153 -11.05 7.46 10.52
N ASP A 154 -11.44 8.66 10.11
CA ASP A 154 -11.06 9.93 10.73
C ASP A 154 -9.54 10.25 10.72
N SER A 155 -8.73 9.55 9.93
CA SER A 155 -7.29 9.80 9.74
C SER A 155 -7.00 10.24 8.30
N VAL A 156 -6.00 11.12 8.12
CA VAL A 156 -5.57 11.58 6.80
C VAL A 156 -4.60 10.54 6.25
N LYS A 157 -4.99 9.89 5.17
CA LYS A 157 -4.20 8.86 4.47
C LYS A 157 -3.33 9.43 3.37
N GLY A 158 -3.64 10.62 2.90
CA GLY A 158 -2.92 11.22 1.78
C GLY A 158 -3.64 12.39 1.16
N VAL A 159 -3.24 12.73 -0.06
CA VAL A 159 -3.82 13.79 -0.89
C VAL A 159 -3.80 13.37 -2.35
N LEU A 160 -4.90 13.55 -3.06
CA LEU A 160 -5.01 13.46 -4.51
C LEU A 160 -5.05 14.88 -5.09
N SER A 161 -4.22 15.18 -6.09
CA SER A 161 -4.28 16.44 -6.82
C SER A 161 -4.32 16.22 -8.32
N ILE A 162 -5.21 16.94 -9.02
CA ILE A 162 -5.29 16.97 -10.49
C ILE A 162 -5.17 18.41 -10.98
N TYR A 163 -4.48 18.56 -12.12
CA TYR A 163 -4.18 19.87 -12.70
C TYR A 163 -4.64 19.93 -14.15
N ARG A 164 -5.10 21.11 -14.57
CA ARG A 164 -5.25 21.49 -15.98
C ARG A 164 -4.36 22.69 -16.25
N LEU A 165 -3.61 22.64 -17.35
CA LEU A 165 -2.66 23.67 -17.75
C LEU A 165 -3.29 24.61 -18.78
N GLY A 166 -2.95 25.89 -18.70
CA GLY A 166 -3.29 26.90 -19.70
C GLY A 166 -4.15 28.07 -19.18
N GLU A 167 -4.19 29.14 -19.97
CA GLU A 167 -4.83 30.42 -19.65
C GLU A 167 -6.34 30.31 -19.35
N HIS A 168 -7.00 29.30 -19.93
CA HIS A 168 -8.44 29.07 -19.82
C HIS A 168 -8.76 27.75 -19.12
N ALA A 169 -7.77 27.13 -18.47
CA ALA A 169 -7.98 25.95 -17.66
C ALA A 169 -8.89 26.28 -16.48
N SER A 170 -9.91 25.45 -16.28
CA SER A 170 -10.79 25.53 -15.12
C SER A 170 -11.43 24.18 -14.87
N PHE A 171 -11.76 23.88 -13.62
CA PHE A 171 -12.71 22.84 -13.25
C PHE A 171 -14.01 23.46 -12.75
N ASP A 172 -15.12 22.75 -12.97
CA ASP A 172 -16.42 23.13 -12.43
C ASP A 172 -16.77 22.40 -11.12
N SER A 173 -17.95 22.70 -10.56
CA SER A 173 -18.41 22.10 -9.32
C SER A 173 -18.78 20.62 -9.44
N GLU A 174 -19.25 20.17 -10.61
CA GLU A 174 -19.61 18.77 -10.82
C GLU A 174 -18.35 17.90 -10.88
N GLU A 175 -17.32 18.38 -11.59
CA GLU A 175 -16.00 17.78 -11.63
C GLU A 175 -15.37 17.75 -10.24
N PHE A 176 -15.50 18.82 -9.46
CA PHE A 176 -15.00 18.86 -8.08
C PHE A 176 -15.68 17.84 -7.16
N GLU A 177 -17.02 17.73 -7.22
CA GLU A 177 -17.75 16.72 -6.45
C GLU A 177 -17.44 15.29 -6.91
N LEU A 178 -17.16 15.10 -8.20
CA LEU A 178 -16.73 13.80 -8.72
C LEU A 178 -15.32 13.44 -8.23
N ALA A 179 -14.37 14.36 -8.31
CA ALA A 179 -13.01 14.17 -7.80
C ALA A 179 -12.99 13.79 -6.31
N LYS A 180 -13.86 14.39 -5.49
CA LYS A 180 -14.02 14.02 -4.07
C LYS A 180 -14.41 12.55 -3.88
N ARG A 181 -15.33 12.03 -4.71
CA ARG A 181 -15.75 10.60 -4.66
C ARG A 181 -14.61 9.65 -5.04
N PHE A 182 -13.79 10.04 -6.00
CA PHE A 182 -12.57 9.29 -6.32
C PHE A 182 -11.54 9.37 -5.20
N GLY A 183 -11.47 10.53 -4.52
CA GLY A 183 -10.73 10.69 -3.27
C GLY A 183 -11.16 9.70 -2.19
N ASP A 184 -12.47 9.49 -1.98
CA ASP A 184 -12.96 8.49 -1.02
C ASP A 184 -12.46 7.07 -1.36
N ALA A 185 -12.46 6.70 -2.64
CA ALA A 185 -11.94 5.41 -3.09
C ALA A 185 -10.43 5.27 -2.89
N ALA A 186 -9.66 6.32 -3.21
CA ALA A 186 -8.20 6.34 -3.01
C ALA A 186 -7.84 6.33 -1.52
N ALA A 187 -8.62 7.00 -0.67
CA ALA A 187 -8.44 6.98 0.78
C ALA A 187 -8.59 5.58 1.36
N LEU A 188 -9.59 4.82 0.90
CA LEU A 188 -9.77 3.43 1.28
C LEU A 188 -8.68 2.52 0.74
N ALA A 189 -8.13 2.80 -0.44
CA ALA A 189 -6.99 2.06 -0.97
C ALA A 189 -5.77 2.22 -0.06
N LEU A 190 -5.42 3.46 0.29
CA LEU A 190 -4.30 3.77 1.18
C LEU A 190 -4.50 3.27 2.61
N ASP A 191 -5.72 3.30 3.15
CA ASP A 191 -6.01 2.77 4.50
C ASP A 191 -5.86 1.25 4.62
N ASN A 192 -6.01 0.53 3.51
CA ASN A 192 -5.98 -0.94 3.49
C ASN A 192 -4.62 -1.53 3.06
N ALA A 193 -3.67 -0.69 2.66
CA ALA A 193 -2.31 -1.10 2.28
C ALA A 193 -1.44 -1.40 3.51
#